data_AF-A0A1W1CS42-F1
#
_entry.id   AF-A0A1W1CS42-F1
#
_cell.length_a   1.000
_cell.length_b   1.000
_cell.length_c   1.000
_cell.angle_alpha   90.00
_cell.angle_beta   90.00
_cell.angle_gamma   90.00
#
_symmetry.space_group_name_H-M   'P 1'
#
loop_
_entity.id
_entity.type
_entity.pdbx_description
1 polymer ?
#
loop_
_entity_poly.entity_id
_entity_poly.type
_entity_poly.pdbx_seq_one_letter_code
_entity_poly.pdbx_strand_id
1 'polypeptide(L)'
;MHKEYEDFIETAQKSIDVLEEKIGEMSEDFSEEASDLWNDLKTYFDKVKVKLQESSSNVELTSHLAMMEARDVLENARDSAEGFLSTVSKNTAKKFDFATLKAHLAKMEAEAEWEETQKEITRLYAKSKTEVEQMAKKAGQEINDIMLKLSQVI
;
A
#
# COMPACT_ATOMS: atom_id res chain seq x y z
N MET A 1 -20.79 5.40 -3.29
CA MET A 1 -19.38 5.43 -3.69
C MET A 1 -18.49 6.00 -2.60
N HIS A 2 -18.75 7.23 -2.10
CA HIS A 2 -17.97 7.82 -1.00
C HIS A 2 -17.85 6.88 0.23
N LYS A 3 -18.96 6.25 0.65
CA LYS A 3 -18.97 5.24 1.71
C LYS A 3 -18.09 4.01 1.46
N GLU A 4 -18.02 3.50 0.23
CA GLU A 4 -17.17 2.32 -0.05
C GLU A 4 -15.69 2.69 -0.02
N TYR A 5 -15.33 3.91 -0.42
CA TYR A 5 -13.96 4.40 -0.27
C TYR A 5 -13.63 4.72 1.17
N GLU A 6 -14.56 5.27 1.96
CA GLU A 6 -14.39 5.45 3.40
C GLU A 6 -14.05 4.12 4.08
N ASP A 7 -14.77 3.04 3.76
CA ASP A 7 -14.49 1.70 4.30
C ASP A 7 -13.09 1.19 3.89
N PHE A 8 -12.67 1.42 2.65
CA PHE A 8 -11.31 1.06 2.19
C PHE A 8 -10.24 1.89 2.90
N ILE A 9 -10.41 3.21 2.96
CA ILE A 9 -9.48 4.14 3.60
C ILE A 9 -9.32 3.78 5.09
N GLU A 10 -10.44 3.59 5.80
CA GLU A 10 -10.43 3.28 7.23
C GLU A 10 -9.76 1.92 7.51
N THR A 11 -10.07 0.90 6.71
CA THR A 11 -9.49 -0.43 6.87
C THR A 11 -7.98 -0.42 6.60
N ALA A 12 -7.56 0.23 5.52
CA ALA A 12 -6.15 0.34 5.16
C ALA A 12 -5.36 1.12 6.21
N GLN A 13 -5.86 2.28 6.65
CA GLN A 13 -5.19 3.10 7.67
C GLN A 13 -5.03 2.34 9.00
N LYS A 14 -6.10 1.71 9.49
CA LYS A 14 -6.05 0.88 10.71
C LYS A 14 -5.03 -0.25 10.59
N SER A 15 -4.97 -0.89 9.44
CA SER A 15 -4.04 -2.00 9.21
C SER A 15 -2.59 -1.53 9.19
N ILE A 16 -2.31 -0.34 8.61
CA ILE A 16 -0.99 0.29 8.68
C ILE A 16 -0.62 0.59 10.14
N ASP A 17 -1.53 1.20 10.91
CA ASP A 17 -1.26 1.59 12.29
C ASP A 17 -0.96 0.35 13.17
N VAL A 18 -1.74 -0.73 13.02
CA VAL A 18 -1.49 -2.01 13.71
C VAL A 18 -0.13 -2.59 13.33
N LEU A 19 0.26 -2.49 12.07
CA LEU A 19 1.55 -2.99 11.60
C LEU A 19 2.72 -2.16 12.14
N GLU A 20 2.59 -0.83 12.13
CA GLU A 20 3.59 0.08 12.69
C GLU A 20 3.80 -0.15 14.19
N GLU A 21 2.72 -0.36 14.95
CA GLU A 21 2.75 -0.68 16.38
C GLU A 21 3.47 -2.01 16.64
N LYS A 22 3.03 -3.09 16.00
CA LYS A 22 3.62 -4.44 16.18
C LYS A 22 5.09 -4.50 15.80
N ILE A 23 5.48 -3.87 14.69
CA ILE A 23 6.88 -3.81 14.26
C ILE A 23 7.69 -2.89 15.19
N GLY A 24 7.10 -1.79 15.64
CA GLY A 24 7.70 -0.86 16.60
C GLY A 24 8.08 -1.54 17.92
N GLU A 25 7.21 -2.41 18.45
CA GLU A 25 7.50 -3.21 19.65
C GLU A 25 8.71 -4.14 19.48
N MET A 26 8.98 -4.57 18.25
CA MET A 26 10.11 -5.45 17.92
C MET A 26 11.37 -4.69 17.49
N SER A 27 11.30 -3.34 17.39
CA SER A 27 12.35 -2.54 16.76
C SER A 27 13.67 -2.49 17.52
N GLU A 28 13.65 -2.74 18.84
CA GLU A 28 14.86 -2.81 19.67
C GLU A 28 15.76 -4.00 19.29
N ASP A 29 15.19 -5.05 18.67
CA ASP A 29 15.89 -6.25 18.25
C ASP A 29 16.42 -6.16 16.80
N PHE A 30 16.21 -5.04 16.11
CA PHE A 30 16.58 -4.90 14.71
C PHE A 30 18.07 -4.64 14.54
N SER A 31 18.66 -5.31 13.55
CA SER A 31 19.95 -4.87 13.00
C SER A 31 19.79 -3.50 12.36
N GLU A 32 20.89 -2.74 12.25
CA GLU A 32 20.92 -1.43 11.58
C GLU A 32 20.29 -1.48 10.17
N GLU A 33 20.65 -2.48 9.38
CA GLU A 33 20.05 -2.74 8.05
C GLU A 33 18.53 -2.95 8.10
N ALA A 34 18.01 -3.65 9.12
CA ALA A 34 16.58 -3.86 9.26
C ALA A 34 15.87 -2.58 9.70
N SER A 35 16.51 -1.77 10.55
CA SER A 35 16.01 -0.46 10.95
C SER A 35 15.91 0.52 9.78
N ASP A 36 16.91 0.54 8.89
CA ASP A 36 16.90 1.38 7.69
C ASP A 36 15.77 0.99 6.74
N LEU A 37 15.65 -0.31 6.43
CA LEU A 37 14.57 -0.83 5.58
C LEU A 37 13.19 -0.59 6.19
N TRP A 38 13.07 -0.64 7.51
CA TRP A 38 11.84 -0.29 8.22
C TRP A 38 11.50 1.20 8.11
N ASN A 39 12.50 2.09 8.18
CA ASN A 39 12.30 3.52 8.01
C ASN A 39 11.86 3.87 6.58
N ASP A 40 12.41 3.19 5.58
CA ASP A 40 11.95 3.30 4.19
C ASP A 40 10.49 2.88 4.06
N LEU A 41 10.11 1.75 4.66
CA LEU A 41 8.72 1.27 4.67
C LEU A 41 7.74 2.24 5.32
N LYS A 42 8.10 2.81 6.48
CA LYS A 42 7.27 3.85 7.13
C LYS A 42 7.06 5.06 6.21
N THR A 43 8.11 5.47 5.49
CA THR A 43 7.99 6.56 4.50
C THR A 43 6.99 6.22 3.39
N TYR A 44 6.94 4.97 2.93
CA TYR A 44 5.93 4.54 1.97
C TYR A 44 4.53 4.50 2.58
N PHE A 45 4.38 3.98 3.80
CA PHE A 45 3.08 3.94 4.48
C PHE A 45 2.51 5.34 4.74
N ASP A 46 3.35 6.30 5.11
CA ASP A 46 2.94 7.70 5.25
C ASP A 46 2.43 8.27 3.91
N LYS A 47 3.13 8.00 2.81
CA LYS A 47 2.68 8.40 1.47
C LYS A 47 1.35 7.75 1.11
N VAL A 48 1.16 6.46 1.40
CA VAL A 48 -0.11 5.76 1.19
C VAL A 48 -1.22 6.40 2.03
N LYS A 49 -0.98 6.68 3.32
CA LYS A 49 -1.93 7.37 4.22
C LYS A 49 -2.36 8.72 3.65
N VAL A 50 -1.43 9.52 3.15
CA VAL A 50 -1.72 10.82 2.51
C VAL A 50 -2.59 10.63 1.26
N LYS A 51 -2.25 9.67 0.39
CA LYS A 51 -3.03 9.41 -0.84
C LYS A 51 -4.43 8.86 -0.54
N LEU A 52 -4.58 8.02 0.48
CA LEU A 52 -5.88 7.58 0.96
C LEU A 52 -6.71 8.77 1.49
N GLN A 53 -6.11 9.73 2.19
CA GLN A 53 -6.81 10.95 2.60
C GLN A 53 -7.20 11.83 1.40
N GLU A 54 -6.32 12.00 0.41
CA GLU A 54 -6.67 12.70 -0.84
C GLU A 54 -7.83 12.00 -1.58
N SER A 55 -7.94 10.67 -1.44
CA SER A 55 -9.03 9.90 -2.03
C SER A 55 -10.39 10.17 -1.38
N SER A 56 -10.45 10.79 -0.19
CA SER A 56 -11.69 11.28 0.41
C SER A 56 -12.12 12.66 -0.10
N SER A 57 -11.45 13.21 -1.11
CA SER A 57 -11.84 14.48 -1.75
C SER A 57 -13.24 14.41 -2.36
N ASN A 58 -13.96 15.53 -2.31
CA ASN A 58 -15.26 15.70 -2.99
C ASN A 58 -15.13 15.79 -4.52
N VAL A 59 -13.90 15.90 -5.04
CA VAL A 59 -13.64 15.91 -6.48
C VAL A 59 -13.41 14.47 -6.94
N GLU A 60 -14.39 13.93 -7.67
CA GLU A 60 -14.46 12.50 -7.99
C GLU A 60 -13.26 11.95 -8.77
N LEU A 61 -12.79 12.67 -9.80
CA LEU A 61 -11.58 12.27 -10.53
C LEU A 61 -10.33 12.31 -9.63
N THR A 62 -10.19 13.34 -8.79
CA THR A 62 -9.10 13.41 -7.82
C THR A 62 -9.16 12.26 -6.83
N SER A 63 -10.37 11.91 -6.38
CA SER A 63 -10.60 10.77 -5.48
C SER A 63 -10.15 9.45 -6.12
N HIS A 64 -10.52 9.22 -7.38
CA HIS A 64 -10.11 8.02 -8.12
C HIS A 64 -8.60 7.96 -8.36
N LEU A 65 -8.01 9.06 -8.80
CA LEU A 65 -6.57 9.15 -9.02
C LEU A 65 -5.80 8.90 -7.74
N ALA A 66 -6.20 9.53 -6.63
CA ALA A 66 -5.52 9.36 -5.35
C ALA A 66 -5.59 7.92 -4.81
N MET A 67 -6.70 7.21 -5.02
CA MET A 67 -6.81 5.78 -4.68
C MET A 67 -5.85 4.92 -5.51
N MET A 68 -5.72 5.21 -6.80
CA MET A 68 -4.81 4.49 -7.69
C MET A 68 -3.34 4.84 -7.39
N GLU A 69 -3.04 6.08 -7.02
CA GLU A 69 -1.72 6.52 -6.53
C GLU A 69 -1.33 5.80 -5.25
N ALA A 70 -2.26 5.66 -4.30
CA ALA A 70 -2.02 4.91 -3.08
C ALA A 70 -1.60 3.46 -3.38
N ARG A 71 -2.22 2.82 -4.37
CA ARG A 71 -1.89 1.46 -4.80
C ARG A 71 -0.51 1.39 -5.48
N ASP A 72 -0.17 2.39 -6.28
CA ASP A 72 1.15 2.50 -6.93
C ASP A 72 2.30 2.71 -5.92
N VAL A 73 2.10 3.62 -4.96
CA VAL A 73 3.06 3.84 -3.86
C VAL A 73 3.27 2.56 -3.05
N LEU A 74 2.19 1.81 -2.80
CA LEU A 74 2.27 0.54 -2.08
C LEU A 74 3.02 -0.54 -2.88
N GLU A 75 2.89 -0.55 -4.21
CA GLU A 75 3.71 -1.41 -5.07
C GLU A 75 5.19 -1.09 -4.95
N ASN A 76 5.54 0.21 -4.97
CA ASN A 76 6.92 0.66 -4.83
C ASN A 76 7.53 0.33 -3.45
N ALA A 77 6.70 0.11 -2.42
CA ALA A 77 7.15 -0.33 -1.10
C ALA A 77 7.60 -1.80 -1.07
N ARG A 78 7.33 -2.57 -2.13
CA ARG A 78 7.60 -4.01 -2.22
C ARG A 78 9.05 -4.36 -1.90
N ASP A 79 10.00 -3.70 -2.54
CA ASP A 79 11.41 -4.09 -2.42
C ASP A 79 11.93 -3.85 -1.00
N SER A 80 11.54 -2.73 -0.39
CA SER A 80 11.81 -2.44 1.03
C SER A 80 11.14 -3.46 1.95
N ALA A 81 9.91 -3.91 1.63
CA ALA A 81 9.18 -4.92 2.41
C ALA A 81 9.85 -6.28 2.34
N GLU A 82 10.22 -6.73 1.13
CA GLU A 82 10.93 -7.98 0.91
C GLU A 82 12.30 -7.97 1.60
N GLY A 83 13.03 -6.85 1.48
CA GLY A 83 14.32 -6.65 2.16
C GLY A 83 14.18 -6.73 3.67
N PHE A 84 13.28 -5.92 4.25
CA PHE A 84 13.07 -5.85 5.70
C PHE A 84 12.77 -7.23 6.29
N LEU A 85 11.81 -7.95 5.69
CA LEU A 85 11.38 -9.25 6.20
C LEU A 85 12.45 -10.34 6.01
N SER A 86 13.21 -10.29 4.92
CA SER A 86 14.37 -11.17 4.72
C SER A 86 15.42 -10.95 5.81
N THR A 87 15.70 -9.69 6.17
CA THR A 87 16.69 -9.36 7.20
C THR A 87 16.21 -9.73 8.60
N VAL A 88 14.96 -9.42 8.94
CA VAL A 88 14.37 -9.78 10.25
C VAL A 88 14.21 -11.29 10.43
N SER A 89 13.81 -12.03 9.39
CA SER A 89 13.65 -13.51 9.47
C SER A 89 14.98 -14.25 9.63
N LYS A 90 16.09 -13.69 9.16
CA LYS A 90 17.44 -14.24 9.41
C LYS A 90 17.90 -14.01 10.85
N ASN A 91 17.49 -12.90 11.44
CA ASN A 91 17.99 -12.43 12.74
C ASN A 91 17.08 -12.80 13.92
N THR A 92 15.81 -13.16 13.68
CA THR A 92 14.84 -13.51 14.73
C THR A 92 14.39 -14.97 14.65
N ALA A 93 14.15 -15.62 15.80
CA ALA A 93 13.57 -16.97 15.87
C ALA A 93 12.06 -17.01 15.49
N LYS A 94 11.47 -15.84 15.19
CA LYS A 94 10.06 -15.70 14.81
C LYS A 94 9.90 -16.00 13.32
N LYS A 95 9.08 -17.00 13.00
CA LYS A 95 8.70 -17.32 11.62
C LYS A 95 7.58 -16.39 11.17
N PHE A 96 7.92 -15.39 10.37
CA PHE A 96 6.94 -14.64 9.59
C PHE A 96 6.54 -15.46 8.36
N ASP A 97 5.26 -15.43 7.96
CA ASP A 97 4.78 -16.14 6.77
C ASP A 97 5.16 -15.39 5.48
N PHE A 98 6.47 -15.36 5.23
CA PHE A 98 7.17 -14.61 4.18
C PHE A 98 6.71 -14.96 2.76
N ALA A 99 6.34 -16.22 2.53
CA ALA A 99 5.92 -16.70 1.21
C ALA A 99 4.59 -16.08 0.77
N THR A 100 3.67 -15.88 1.71
CA THR A 100 2.34 -15.32 1.44
C THR A 100 2.43 -13.85 1.06
N LEU A 101 3.25 -13.06 1.77
CA LEU A 101 3.44 -11.65 1.44
C LEU A 101 4.21 -11.47 0.13
N LYS A 102 5.30 -12.22 -0.06
CA LYS A 102 6.09 -12.16 -1.29
C LYS A 102 5.26 -12.52 -2.52
N ALA A 103 4.41 -13.54 -2.44
CA ALA A 103 3.51 -13.89 -3.53
C ALA A 103 2.48 -12.80 -3.85
N HIS A 104 2.12 -11.97 -2.86
CA HIS A 104 1.15 -10.90 -3.06
C HIS A 104 1.79 -9.65 -3.67
N LEU A 105 2.96 -9.26 -3.18
CA LEU A 105 3.74 -8.15 -3.74
C LEU A 105 4.27 -8.48 -5.15
N ALA A 106 4.72 -9.72 -5.39
CA ALA A 106 5.18 -10.16 -6.71
C ALA A 106 4.08 -10.24 -7.77
N LYS A 107 2.80 -10.34 -7.37
CA LYS A 107 1.68 -10.34 -8.31
C LYS A 107 1.44 -8.95 -8.93
N MET A 108 2.06 -7.90 -8.40
CA MET A 108 1.73 -6.53 -8.76
C MET A 108 2.53 -5.93 -9.92
N GLU A 109 3.56 -6.63 -10.44
CA GLU A 109 4.48 -6.10 -11.47
C GLU A 109 3.78 -5.31 -12.58
N ALA A 110 3.89 -3.99 -12.49
CA ALA A 110 3.81 -3.11 -13.64
C ALA A 110 4.65 -1.85 -13.37
N GLU A 111 5.75 -1.72 -14.11
CA GLU A 111 6.48 -0.47 -14.29
C GLU A 111 5.47 0.66 -14.60
N ALA A 112 5.32 1.60 -13.67
CA ALA A 112 4.48 2.76 -13.89
C ALA A 112 5.33 4.04 -13.84
N GLU A 113 5.55 4.65 -15.01
CA GLU A 113 5.66 6.10 -15.08
C GLU A 113 4.27 6.68 -14.74
N TRP A 114 4.03 6.91 -13.45
CA TRP A 114 2.73 7.38 -12.94
C TRP A 114 2.20 8.62 -13.68
N GLU A 115 3.11 9.48 -14.14
CA GLU A 115 2.78 10.72 -14.83
C GLU A 115 2.12 10.50 -16.22
N GLU A 116 2.52 9.45 -16.95
CA GLU A 116 1.88 9.07 -18.21
C GLU A 116 0.54 8.34 -17.95
N THR A 117 0.52 7.50 -16.93
CA THR A 117 -0.68 6.79 -16.47
C THR A 117 -1.79 7.77 -16.06
N GLN A 118 -1.45 8.82 -15.33
CA GLN A 118 -2.39 9.86 -14.90
C GLN A 118 -3.00 10.62 -16.08
N LYS A 119 -2.19 10.94 -17.11
CA LYS A 119 -2.67 11.60 -18.35
C LYS A 119 -3.66 10.72 -19.10
N GLU A 120 -3.36 9.42 -19.20
CA GLU A 120 -4.26 8.46 -19.86
C GLU A 120 -5.54 8.22 -19.07
N ILE A 121 -5.48 8.12 -17.74
CA ILE A 121 -6.68 8.00 -16.88
C ILE A 121 -7.55 9.26 -16.98
N THR A 122 -6.95 10.44 -17.04
CA THR A 122 -7.69 11.69 -17.23
C THR A 122 -8.42 11.69 -18.57
N ARG A 123 -7.77 11.20 -19.64
CA ARG A 123 -8.37 11.03 -20.96
C ARG A 123 -9.49 9.99 -20.95
N LEU A 124 -9.27 8.86 -20.29
CA LEU A 124 -10.27 7.80 -20.10
C LEU A 124 -11.47 8.29 -19.30
N TYR A 125 -11.27 9.09 -18.24
CA TYR A 125 -12.37 9.65 -17.45
C TYR A 125 -13.29 10.53 -18.28
N ALA A 126 -12.73 11.34 -19.19
CA ALA A 126 -13.50 12.16 -20.13
C ALA A 126 -14.32 11.31 -21.12
N LYS A 127 -13.94 10.06 -21.34
CA LYS A 127 -14.57 9.12 -22.29
C LYS A 127 -15.50 8.10 -21.61
N SER A 128 -15.14 7.62 -20.43
CA SER A 128 -15.77 6.52 -19.70
C SER A 128 -15.47 6.65 -18.19
N LYS A 129 -16.32 7.40 -17.50
CA LYS A 129 -16.25 7.60 -16.05
C LYS A 129 -16.33 6.26 -15.28
N THR A 130 -17.20 5.36 -15.72
CA THR A 130 -17.43 4.05 -15.09
C THR A 130 -16.20 3.16 -15.13
N GLU A 131 -15.39 3.22 -16.19
CA GLU A 131 -14.14 2.46 -16.27
C GLU A 131 -13.14 2.95 -15.21
N VAL A 132 -12.96 4.26 -15.08
CA VAL A 132 -12.05 4.84 -14.07
C VAL A 132 -12.53 4.55 -12.65
N GLU A 133 -13.85 4.61 -12.41
CA GLU A 133 -14.44 4.22 -11.12
C GLU A 133 -14.13 2.76 -10.77
N GLN A 134 -14.26 1.84 -11.73
CA GLN A 134 -13.92 0.43 -11.52
C GLN A 134 -12.43 0.21 -11.24
N MET A 135 -11.55 0.94 -11.93
CA MET A 135 -10.11 0.88 -11.70
C MET A 135 -9.75 1.37 -10.29
N ALA A 136 -10.32 2.49 -9.86
CA ALA A 136 -10.11 3.02 -8.51
C ALA A 136 -10.68 2.09 -7.42
N LYS A 137 -11.87 1.50 -7.65
CA LYS A 137 -12.42 0.49 -6.74
C LYS A 137 -11.52 -0.73 -6.61
N LYS A 138 -10.99 -1.23 -7.73
CA LYS A 138 -10.04 -2.34 -7.73
C LYS A 138 -8.76 -1.99 -6.98
N ALA A 139 -8.23 -0.77 -7.16
CA ALA A 139 -7.06 -0.30 -6.42
C ALA A 139 -7.31 -0.27 -4.90
N GLY A 140 -8.46 0.22 -4.45
CA GLY A 140 -8.85 0.21 -3.03
C GLY A 140 -8.97 -1.22 -2.46
N GLN A 141 -9.53 -2.15 -3.22
CA GLN A 141 -9.59 -3.56 -2.83
C GLN A 141 -8.20 -4.19 -2.70
N GLU A 142 -7.30 -3.93 -3.67
CA GLU A 142 -5.92 -4.42 -3.65
C GLU A 142 -5.15 -3.87 -2.44
N ILE A 143 -5.28 -2.58 -2.14
CA ILE A 143 -4.66 -1.96 -0.94
C ILE A 143 -5.14 -2.67 0.33
N ASN A 144 -6.45 -2.84 0.50
CA ASN A 144 -7.01 -3.50 1.67
C ASN A 144 -6.52 -4.95 1.81
N ASP A 145 -6.54 -5.72 0.73
CA ASP A 145 -6.09 -7.13 0.75
C ASP A 145 -4.63 -7.25 1.18
N ILE A 146 -3.77 -6.31 0.73
CA ILE A 146 -2.35 -6.27 1.10
C ILE A 146 -2.19 -5.89 2.56
N MET A 147 -2.84 -4.80 3.00
CA MET A 147 -2.70 -4.29 4.36
C MET A 147 -3.26 -5.26 5.40
N LEU A 148 -4.40 -5.89 5.12
CA LEU A 148 -4.98 -6.91 5.99
C LEU A 148 -4.03 -8.10 6.14
N LYS A 149 -3.42 -8.59 5.06
CA LYS A 149 -2.46 -9.70 5.15
C LYS A 149 -1.19 -9.30 5.87
N LEU A 150 -0.66 -8.11 5.57
CA LEU A 150 0.50 -7.56 6.26
C LEU A 150 0.29 -7.53 7.78
N SER A 151 -0.88 -7.08 8.24
CA SER A 151 -1.22 -7.04 9.68
C SER A 151 -1.43 -8.42 10.33
N GLN A 152 -1.70 -9.47 9.53
CA GLN A 152 -1.89 -10.85 9.98
C GLN A 152 -0.60 -11.66 10.02
N VAL A 153 0.38 -11.32 9.17
CA VAL A 153 1.68 -12.01 9.08
C VAL A 153 2.58 -11.69 10.27
N ILE A 154 2.33 -10.55 10.94
CA ILE A 154 3.08 -10.03 12.09
C ILE A 154 2.30 -10.26 13.38
#